data_AF-A0A2M7J6W2-F1
#
_entry.id   AF-A0A2M7J6W2-F1
#
_cell.length_a   1.000
_cell.length_b   1.000
_cell.length_c   1.000
_cell.angle_alpha   90.00
_cell.angle_beta   90.00
_cell.angle_gamma   90.00
#
_symmetry.space_group_name_H-M   'P 1'
#
loop_
_entity.id
_entity.type
_entity.pdbx_description
1 polymer ?
#
loop_
_entity_poly.entity_id
_entity_poly.type
_entity_poly.pdbx_seq_one_letter_code
_entity_poly.pdbx_strand_id
1 'polypeptide(L)'
;MKTINLSYRATLVISLTAAAFLYAINFDCVQIGIIQDDAHYINAARWLAGTQTIQKALDAYPLAYSLMLVPAAKLFPESVNVFKVFNIFLFLLIIPVLYGIFKDYLPNSELLVFLLLTSLNPLMVQYSSLVLPAGAFLLVSLVSFYLIQKASLKDSPPCATLASAAFLTAYLCAIRFEGFLFATAVILGLILAKRIRHALYFTFFYVILTAAYIHFSTAFTVSGGRFFGYMFDGIHGGGIYDILRKTSVFYFIEFTYSIFLTAFIGEKLGGFALIPAILVFAIFVRGFLGKKKFEGEIILKIYFVLYVLLHLPWPTRYTKFFLALLPFIIFYFMAGAQKFGRKTAYTFFTGIFIFFLYNGIKTSGNRVSMQSPETLSFIRTSTSPDAVFISIDASRVFLYTNRKSAYSDEVSKDDDMLYSLVKTGADYVYVDLFNESKDYMYLGFGKTPNEKIIQCMDDKNLYSLVYKNENAKTFVWRVNDGVKENFMEANDHALKAKKFFKDGDTVRAKEAYAKAFKIFPYYARAVNNYALIYMDEGNFAKAETILIEGILYSPRSAMLHALYGRLCKMKGEYDKSAEFYKKALVFAADFDDTQIQRLAESELSILKGRQDEK
;
A
#
# COMPACT_ATOMS: atom_id res chain seq x y z
N MET A 1 38.04 -4.24 -34.91
CA MET A 1 37.32 -5.18 -34.01
C MET A 1 36.43 -6.07 -34.88
N LYS A 2 36.70 -7.38 -34.97
CA LYS A 2 35.78 -8.33 -35.61
C LYS A 2 34.45 -8.26 -34.87
N THR A 3 33.38 -7.87 -35.56
CA THR A 3 32.01 -7.94 -35.03
C THR A 3 31.70 -9.41 -34.74
N ILE A 4 31.66 -9.77 -33.46
CA ILE A 4 31.19 -11.09 -33.02
C ILE A 4 29.71 -11.14 -33.41
N ASN A 5 29.39 -11.87 -34.48
CA ASN A 5 28.00 -12.13 -34.87
C ASN A 5 27.42 -13.15 -33.90
N LEU A 6 26.85 -12.65 -32.80
CA LEU A 6 26.06 -13.49 -31.90
C LEU A 6 24.84 -14.04 -32.66
N SER A 7 24.43 -15.26 -32.34
CA SER A 7 23.14 -15.79 -32.79
C SER A 7 22.01 -15.28 -31.88
N TYR A 8 20.77 -15.27 -32.37
CA TYR A 8 19.60 -14.92 -31.55
C TYR A 8 19.43 -15.85 -30.35
N ARG A 9 19.83 -17.13 -30.47
CA ARG A 9 19.82 -18.08 -29.35
C ARG A 9 20.86 -17.69 -28.29
N ALA A 10 22.06 -17.30 -28.72
CA ALA A 10 23.09 -16.82 -27.80
C ALA A 10 22.63 -15.55 -27.06
N THR A 11 21.93 -14.64 -27.75
CA THR A 11 21.34 -13.43 -27.13
C THR A 11 20.39 -13.79 -25.99
N LEU A 12 19.45 -14.70 -26.23
CA LEU A 12 18.51 -15.14 -25.19
C LEU A 12 19.23 -15.78 -23.99
N VAL A 13 20.19 -16.67 -24.26
CA VAL A 13 20.95 -17.37 -23.21
C VAL A 13 21.78 -16.38 -22.38
N ILE A 14 22.46 -15.42 -23.00
CA ILE A 14 23.25 -14.41 -22.28
C ILE A 14 22.35 -13.56 -21.38
N SER A 15 21.22 -13.07 -21.90
CA SER A 15 20.30 -12.25 -21.10
C SER A 15 19.71 -13.04 -19.92
N LEU A 16 19.31 -14.29 -20.14
CA LEU A 16 18.81 -15.17 -19.08
C LEU A 16 19.88 -15.44 -18.02
N THR A 17 21.09 -15.80 -18.40
CA THR A 17 22.18 -16.11 -17.47
C THR A 17 22.57 -14.87 -16.66
N ALA A 18 22.69 -13.71 -17.30
CA ALA A 18 23.00 -12.45 -16.61
C ALA A 18 21.92 -12.07 -15.60
N ALA A 19 20.64 -12.18 -15.98
CA ALA A 19 19.53 -11.89 -15.09
C ALA A 19 19.44 -12.90 -13.94
N ALA A 20 19.57 -14.20 -14.22
CA ALA A 20 19.54 -15.25 -13.21
C ALA A 20 20.66 -15.06 -12.18
N PHE A 21 21.88 -14.72 -12.62
CA PHE A 21 22.98 -14.38 -11.72
C PHE A 21 22.63 -13.18 -10.85
N LEU A 22 22.17 -12.08 -11.45
CA LEU A 22 21.90 -10.83 -10.72
C LEU A 22 20.73 -10.97 -9.73
N TYR A 23 19.67 -11.70 -10.11
CA TYR A 23 18.53 -11.97 -9.24
C TYR A 23 18.92 -12.92 -8.11
N ALA A 24 19.74 -13.94 -8.37
CA ALA A 24 20.21 -14.87 -7.35
C ALA A 24 21.08 -14.17 -6.29
N ILE A 25 22.02 -13.31 -6.68
CA ILE A 25 22.85 -12.60 -5.69
C ILE A 25 22.04 -11.56 -4.88
N ASN A 26 20.92 -11.08 -5.43
CA ASN A 26 20.00 -10.14 -4.74
C ASN A 26 18.84 -10.85 -4.01
N PHE A 27 18.90 -12.16 -3.80
CA PHE A 27 17.82 -12.94 -3.17
C PHE A 27 17.41 -12.41 -1.78
N ASP A 28 18.38 -11.95 -0.99
CA ASP A 28 18.20 -11.48 0.40
C ASP A 28 18.24 -9.95 0.55
N CYS A 29 18.04 -9.19 -0.54
CA CYS A 29 18.09 -7.72 -0.48
C CYS A 29 16.82 -7.08 0.13
N VAL A 30 15.71 -7.82 0.22
CA VAL A 30 14.46 -7.37 0.88
C VAL A 30 13.85 -8.51 1.70
N GLN A 31 13.37 -8.21 2.90
CA GLN A 31 12.65 -9.15 3.74
C GLN A 31 11.16 -9.20 3.35
N ILE A 32 10.58 -10.40 3.40
CA ILE A 32 9.13 -10.59 3.22
C ILE A 32 8.37 -10.10 4.45
N GLY A 33 7.22 -9.47 4.25
CA GLY A 33 6.36 -8.93 5.31
C GLY A 33 6.65 -7.47 5.64
N ILE A 34 7.66 -6.85 5.02
CA ILE A 34 7.90 -5.40 5.14
C ILE A 34 6.90 -4.62 4.29
N ILE A 35 6.68 -5.06 3.04
CA ILE A 35 5.75 -4.38 2.13
C ILE A 35 4.39 -5.04 2.31
N GLN A 36 3.51 -4.45 3.13
CA GLN A 36 2.25 -5.00 3.66
C GLN A 36 1.53 -6.07 2.81
N ASP A 37 1.42 -5.89 1.49
CA ASP A 37 0.73 -6.82 0.59
C ASP A 37 1.45 -8.19 0.42
N ASP A 38 2.77 -8.29 0.60
CA ASP A 38 3.53 -9.51 0.28
C ASP A 38 3.19 -10.70 1.20
N ALA A 39 3.16 -10.45 2.52
CA ALA A 39 2.75 -11.42 3.52
C ALA A 39 1.28 -11.82 3.32
N HIS A 40 0.44 -10.88 2.91
CA HIS A 40 -0.96 -11.17 2.60
C HIS A 40 -1.08 -12.22 1.50
N TYR A 41 -0.39 -12.05 0.36
CA TYR A 41 -0.47 -13.01 -0.74
C TYR A 41 0.04 -14.41 -0.38
N ILE A 42 1.10 -14.49 0.44
CA ILE A 42 1.67 -15.77 0.90
C ILE A 42 0.71 -16.46 1.88
N ASN A 43 0.18 -15.72 2.86
CA ASN A 43 -0.79 -16.27 3.81
C ASN A 43 -2.05 -16.76 3.10
N ALA A 44 -2.54 -16.01 2.11
CA ALA A 44 -3.64 -16.43 1.25
C ALA A 44 -3.33 -17.69 0.44
N ALA A 45 -2.11 -17.81 -0.10
CA ALA A 45 -1.68 -19.01 -0.81
C ALA A 45 -1.61 -20.25 0.10
N ARG A 46 -1.10 -20.09 1.33
CA ARG A 46 -1.08 -21.16 2.35
C ARG A 46 -2.48 -21.58 2.79
N TRP A 47 -3.39 -20.63 2.95
CA TRP A 47 -4.80 -20.92 3.22
C TRP A 47 -5.45 -21.69 2.06
N LEU A 48 -5.30 -21.22 0.83
CA LEU A 48 -5.80 -21.90 -0.38
C LEU A 48 -5.18 -23.30 -0.56
N ALA A 49 -3.94 -23.50 -0.10
CA ALA A 49 -3.27 -24.80 -0.10
C ALA A 49 -3.74 -25.73 1.03
N GLY A 50 -4.53 -25.23 1.99
CA GLY A 50 -4.97 -25.98 3.18
C GLY A 50 -3.88 -26.16 4.24
N THR A 51 -2.80 -25.39 4.18
CA THR A 51 -1.63 -25.52 5.08
C THR A 51 -1.65 -24.51 6.22
N GLN A 52 -2.60 -23.57 6.23
CA GLN A 52 -2.76 -22.55 7.26
C GLN A 52 -4.24 -22.21 7.48
N THR A 53 -4.60 -21.81 8.70
CA THR A 53 -5.98 -21.42 9.05
C THR A 53 -6.38 -20.10 8.40
N ILE A 54 -7.69 -19.86 8.29
CA ILE A 54 -8.22 -18.67 7.62
C ILE A 54 -7.96 -17.40 8.45
N GLN A 55 -7.36 -16.38 7.84
CA GLN A 55 -7.41 -15.00 8.34
C GLN A 55 -8.66 -14.35 7.73
N LYS A 56 -9.56 -13.79 8.55
CA LYS A 56 -10.84 -13.18 8.11
C LYS A 56 -10.71 -12.03 7.10
N ALA A 57 -9.51 -11.67 6.67
CA ALA A 57 -9.18 -10.55 5.80
C ALA A 57 -8.76 -10.94 4.36
N LEU A 58 -9.11 -12.13 3.88
CA LEU A 58 -8.73 -12.61 2.52
C LEU A 58 -9.46 -11.90 1.38
N ASP A 59 -10.57 -11.23 1.64
CA ASP A 59 -11.33 -10.46 0.65
C ASP A 59 -10.67 -9.10 0.35
N ALA A 60 -9.60 -8.78 1.08
CA ALA A 60 -8.87 -7.52 0.93
C ALA A 60 -7.98 -7.49 -0.32
N TYR A 61 -7.69 -8.58 -1.03
CA TYR A 61 -6.91 -8.46 -2.27
C TYR A 61 -7.38 -9.47 -3.32
N PRO A 62 -7.20 -9.16 -4.61
CA PRO A 62 -7.45 -10.14 -5.67
C PRO A 62 -6.59 -11.40 -5.47
N LEU A 63 -7.22 -12.57 -5.40
CA LEU A 63 -6.57 -13.84 -5.04
C LEU A 63 -5.79 -14.52 -6.18
N ALA A 64 -5.85 -14.00 -7.42
CA ALA A 64 -5.24 -14.70 -8.55
C ALA A 64 -3.72 -14.84 -8.42
N TYR A 65 -3.03 -13.84 -7.89
CA TYR A 65 -1.60 -13.97 -7.63
C TYR A 65 -1.33 -15.02 -6.54
N SER A 66 -2.13 -15.06 -5.47
CA SER A 66 -2.03 -16.10 -4.44
C SER A 66 -2.28 -17.50 -4.99
N LEU A 67 -3.22 -17.67 -5.94
CA LEU A 67 -3.43 -18.94 -6.64
C LEU A 67 -2.18 -19.42 -7.39
N MET A 68 -1.40 -18.51 -7.97
CA MET A 68 -0.12 -18.86 -8.60
C MET A 68 0.91 -19.37 -7.59
N LEU A 69 0.81 -18.93 -6.33
CA LEU A 69 1.72 -19.31 -5.24
C LEU A 69 1.28 -20.61 -4.52
N VAL A 70 0.07 -21.12 -4.75
CA VAL A 70 -0.45 -22.34 -4.08
C VAL A 70 0.47 -23.56 -4.24
N PRO A 71 1.06 -23.85 -5.43
CA PRO A 71 1.99 -24.98 -5.54
C PRO A 71 3.21 -24.85 -4.62
N ALA A 72 3.77 -23.64 -4.51
CA ALA A 72 4.87 -23.34 -3.58
C ALA A 72 4.43 -23.55 -2.13
N ALA A 73 3.25 -23.05 -1.76
CA ALA A 73 2.69 -23.20 -0.42
C ALA A 73 2.42 -24.66 -0.05
N LYS A 74 1.90 -25.47 -0.98
CA LYS A 74 1.58 -26.87 -0.75
C LYS A 74 2.82 -27.75 -0.60
N LEU A 75 3.86 -27.49 -1.40
CA LEU A 75 5.10 -28.26 -1.37
C LEU A 75 6.03 -27.87 -0.21
N PHE A 76 6.06 -26.59 0.15
CA PHE A 76 6.98 -26.06 1.17
C PHE A 76 6.28 -25.07 2.12
N PRO A 77 5.29 -25.52 2.90
CA PRO A 77 4.42 -24.64 3.68
C PRO A 77 5.18 -23.75 4.67
N GLU A 78 6.22 -24.28 5.33
CA GLU A 78 6.99 -23.52 6.32
C GLU A 78 8.02 -22.55 5.69
N SER A 79 8.38 -22.72 4.41
CA SER A 79 9.47 -21.96 3.79
C SER A 79 8.97 -20.69 3.11
N VAL A 80 9.26 -19.53 3.71
CA VAL A 80 8.97 -18.23 3.12
C VAL A 80 9.88 -17.95 1.90
N ASN A 81 11.09 -18.53 1.87
CA ASN A 81 12.07 -18.35 0.80
C ASN A 81 11.65 -19.00 -0.53
N VAL A 82 10.87 -20.08 -0.50
CA VAL A 82 10.38 -20.74 -1.72
C VAL A 82 9.50 -19.80 -2.57
N PHE A 83 8.74 -18.92 -1.93
CA PHE A 83 7.92 -17.93 -2.64
C PHE A 83 8.78 -16.91 -3.40
N LYS A 84 9.94 -16.52 -2.85
CA LYS A 84 10.91 -15.68 -3.58
C LYS A 84 11.49 -16.41 -4.78
N VAL A 85 11.88 -17.68 -4.62
CA VAL A 85 12.41 -18.49 -5.73
C VAL A 85 11.39 -18.58 -6.86
N PHE A 86 10.12 -18.85 -6.51
CA PHE A 86 9.03 -18.86 -7.47
C PHE A 86 8.86 -17.51 -8.17
N ASN A 87 8.94 -16.40 -7.42
CA ASN A 87 8.83 -15.07 -8.01
C ASN A 87 10.00 -14.73 -8.95
N ILE A 88 11.24 -15.08 -8.58
CA ILE A 88 12.42 -14.95 -9.46
C ILE A 88 12.19 -15.73 -10.76
N PHE A 89 11.63 -16.94 -10.67
CA PHE A 89 11.29 -17.72 -11.86
C PHE A 89 10.28 -17.00 -12.77
N LEU A 90 9.23 -16.37 -12.21
CA LEU A 90 8.30 -15.55 -12.99
C LEU A 90 9.01 -14.39 -13.70
N PHE A 91 9.94 -13.72 -13.03
CA PHE A 91 10.74 -12.64 -13.64
C PHE A 91 11.65 -13.15 -14.74
N LEU A 92 12.26 -14.33 -14.59
CA LEU A 92 13.08 -14.94 -15.64
C LEU A 92 12.25 -15.31 -16.87
N LEU A 93 10.97 -15.71 -16.70
CA LEU A 93 10.06 -15.98 -17.82
C LEU A 93 9.69 -14.74 -18.64
N ILE A 94 9.88 -13.52 -18.11
CA ILE A 94 9.64 -12.28 -18.87
C ILE A 94 10.62 -12.17 -20.05
N ILE A 95 11.86 -12.62 -19.87
CA ILE A 95 12.94 -12.50 -20.87
C ILE A 95 12.63 -13.27 -22.16
N PRO A 96 12.27 -14.57 -22.15
CA PRO A 96 11.92 -15.29 -23.37
C PRO A 96 10.64 -14.76 -24.03
N VAL A 97 9.69 -14.20 -23.26
CA VAL A 97 8.49 -13.57 -23.82
C VAL A 97 8.84 -12.27 -24.55
N LEU A 98 9.66 -11.40 -23.95
CA LEU A 98 10.18 -10.19 -24.60
C LEU A 98 11.00 -10.54 -25.84
N TYR A 99 11.86 -11.56 -25.76
CA TYR A 99 12.57 -12.08 -26.91
C TYR A 99 11.61 -12.50 -28.02
N GLY A 100 10.55 -13.25 -27.69
CA GLY A 100 9.53 -13.68 -28.65
C GLY A 100 8.79 -12.51 -29.32
N ILE A 101 8.49 -11.44 -28.58
CA ILE A 101 7.82 -10.23 -29.09
C ILE A 101 8.73 -9.44 -30.05
N PHE A 102 10.02 -9.29 -29.73
CA PHE A 102 10.90 -8.31 -30.38
C PHE A 102 11.94 -8.89 -31.34
N LYS A 103 12.20 -10.20 -31.33
CA LYS A 103 13.27 -10.82 -32.15
C LYS A 103 13.13 -10.58 -33.65
N ASP A 104 11.89 -10.46 -34.14
CA ASP A 104 11.59 -10.29 -35.57
C ASP A 104 11.59 -8.80 -35.98
N TYR A 105 11.73 -7.89 -35.01
CA TYR A 105 11.63 -6.44 -35.20
C TYR A 105 12.90 -5.66 -34.82
N LEU A 106 13.78 -6.27 -34.01
CA LEU A 106 15.06 -5.68 -33.61
C LEU A 106 16.22 -6.48 -34.18
N PRO A 107 17.25 -5.82 -34.76
CA PRO A 107 18.51 -6.47 -35.06
C PRO A 107 19.09 -7.15 -33.82
N ASN A 108 19.79 -8.28 -33.98
CA ASN A 108 20.23 -9.08 -32.84
C ASN A 108 21.05 -8.30 -31.79
N SER A 109 21.89 -7.35 -32.21
CA SER A 109 22.65 -6.49 -31.29
C SER A 109 21.75 -5.54 -30.49
N GLU A 110 20.70 -5.00 -31.11
CA GLU A 110 19.73 -4.13 -30.45
C GLU A 110 18.81 -4.93 -29.52
N LEU A 111 18.44 -6.14 -29.92
CA LEU A 111 17.68 -7.06 -29.09
C LEU A 111 18.45 -7.43 -27.81
N LEU A 112 19.74 -7.75 -27.94
CA LEU A 112 20.58 -8.03 -26.78
C LEU A 112 20.64 -6.86 -25.80
N VAL A 113 20.88 -5.65 -26.31
CA VAL A 113 20.88 -4.43 -25.49
C VAL A 113 19.52 -4.22 -24.83
N PHE A 114 18.44 -4.38 -25.58
CA PHE A 114 17.08 -4.23 -25.07
C PHE A 114 16.77 -5.20 -23.93
N LEU A 115 17.07 -6.49 -24.13
CA LEU A 115 16.83 -7.51 -23.11
C LEU A 115 17.68 -7.27 -21.87
N LEU A 116 18.96 -6.94 -22.02
CA LEU A 116 19.87 -6.68 -20.88
C LEU A 116 19.47 -5.41 -20.12
N LEU A 117 19.17 -4.30 -20.82
CA LEU A 117 18.72 -3.07 -20.16
C LEU A 117 17.39 -3.29 -19.43
N THR A 118 16.51 -4.13 -19.97
CA THR A 118 15.24 -4.44 -19.31
C THR A 118 15.45 -5.37 -18.12
N SER A 119 16.09 -6.53 -18.30
CA SER A 119 16.19 -7.54 -17.25
C SER A 119 17.11 -7.14 -16.11
N LEU A 120 18.17 -6.40 -16.38
CA LEU A 120 19.13 -5.94 -15.36
C LEU A 120 18.76 -4.57 -14.77
N ASN A 121 17.65 -3.97 -15.21
CA ASN A 121 17.16 -2.74 -14.63
C ASN A 121 17.01 -2.88 -13.10
N PRO A 122 17.45 -1.90 -12.29
CA PRO A 122 17.38 -1.99 -10.84
C PRO A 122 15.98 -2.27 -10.29
N LEU A 123 14.91 -1.79 -10.95
CA LEU A 123 13.54 -2.13 -10.58
C LEU A 123 13.25 -3.62 -10.82
N MET A 124 13.64 -4.18 -11.96
CA MET A 124 13.44 -5.62 -12.21
C MET A 124 14.22 -6.47 -11.19
N VAL A 125 15.46 -6.10 -10.87
CA VAL A 125 16.27 -6.79 -9.86
C VAL A 125 15.62 -6.70 -8.49
N GLN A 126 15.24 -5.51 -8.03
CA GLN A 126 14.63 -5.29 -6.72
C GLN A 126 13.30 -6.02 -6.57
N TYR A 127 12.40 -5.92 -7.57
CA TYR A 127 11.08 -6.54 -7.49
C TYR A 127 11.10 -8.05 -7.76
N SER A 128 12.17 -8.60 -8.34
CA SER A 128 12.32 -10.06 -8.51
C SER A 128 12.40 -10.81 -7.18
N SER A 129 12.94 -10.19 -6.12
CA SER A 129 13.05 -10.78 -4.78
C SER A 129 11.81 -10.51 -3.90
N LEU A 130 10.86 -9.70 -4.38
CA LEU A 130 9.62 -9.35 -3.69
C LEU A 130 8.44 -10.19 -4.19
N VAL A 131 7.72 -10.84 -3.26
CA VAL A 131 6.53 -11.65 -3.58
C VAL A 131 5.32 -10.75 -3.75
N LEU A 132 5.29 -10.01 -4.85
CA LEU A 132 4.26 -9.04 -5.21
C LEU A 132 3.67 -9.34 -6.60
N PRO A 133 2.41 -8.96 -6.86
CA PRO A 133 1.73 -9.27 -8.11
C PRO A 133 2.31 -8.52 -9.33
N ALA A 134 3.18 -7.53 -9.14
CA ALA A 134 3.68 -6.68 -10.22
C ALA A 134 4.44 -7.47 -11.30
N GLY A 135 5.28 -8.44 -10.90
CA GLY A 135 6.00 -9.31 -11.85
C GLY A 135 5.07 -10.25 -12.62
N ALA A 136 4.12 -10.87 -11.92
CA ALA A 136 3.10 -11.72 -12.54
C ALA A 136 2.22 -10.93 -13.52
N PHE A 137 1.82 -9.71 -13.15
CA PHE A 137 1.05 -8.80 -13.98
C PHE A 137 1.82 -8.44 -15.27
N LEU A 138 3.11 -8.06 -15.14
CA LEU A 138 3.97 -7.80 -16.29
C LEU A 138 4.11 -9.03 -17.19
N LEU A 139 4.39 -10.21 -16.63
CA LEU A 139 4.51 -11.45 -17.40
C LEU A 139 3.22 -11.77 -18.17
N VAL A 140 2.08 -11.80 -17.48
CA VAL A 140 0.79 -12.16 -18.09
C VAL A 140 0.37 -11.15 -19.15
N SER A 141 0.60 -9.85 -18.93
CA SER A 141 0.31 -8.80 -19.92
C SER A 141 1.19 -8.93 -21.16
N LEU A 142 2.47 -9.26 -21.01
CA LEU A 142 3.38 -9.51 -22.13
C LEU A 142 2.99 -10.78 -22.91
N VAL A 143 2.63 -11.88 -22.22
CA VAL A 143 2.17 -13.10 -22.90
C VAL A 143 0.87 -12.84 -23.66
N SER A 144 -0.08 -12.14 -23.03
CA SER A 144 -1.32 -11.74 -23.70
C SER A 144 -1.04 -10.87 -24.93
N PHE A 145 -0.17 -9.87 -24.79
CA PHE A 145 0.26 -9.02 -25.90
C PHE A 145 0.90 -9.81 -27.03
N TYR A 146 1.80 -10.76 -26.72
CA TYR A 146 2.44 -11.63 -27.69
C TYR A 146 1.42 -12.43 -28.51
N LEU A 147 0.38 -12.98 -27.86
CA LEU A 147 -0.70 -13.70 -28.55
C LEU A 147 -1.53 -12.77 -29.45
N ILE A 148 -1.83 -11.55 -28.99
CA ILE A 148 -2.60 -10.55 -29.75
C ILE A 148 -1.81 -10.07 -30.97
N GLN A 149 -0.51 -9.82 -30.80
CA GLN A 149 0.39 -9.48 -31.91
C GLN A 149 0.41 -10.60 -32.95
N LYS A 150 0.59 -11.86 -32.52
CA LYS A 150 0.57 -13.02 -33.42
C LYS A 150 -0.78 -13.21 -34.11
N ALA A 151 -1.88 -12.95 -33.40
CA ALA A 151 -3.21 -12.98 -34.00
C ALA A 151 -3.39 -11.88 -35.05
N SER A 152 -2.87 -10.68 -34.80
CA SER A 152 -3.00 -9.51 -35.68
C SER A 152 -2.25 -9.64 -37.00
N LEU A 153 -1.27 -10.55 -37.08
CA LEU A 153 -0.57 -10.90 -38.32
C LEU A 153 -1.45 -11.70 -39.29
N LYS A 154 -2.52 -12.35 -38.81
CA LYS A 154 -3.45 -13.10 -39.66
C LYS A 154 -4.60 -12.21 -40.12
N ASP A 155 -5.12 -12.47 -41.32
CA ASP A 155 -6.26 -11.71 -41.85
C ASP A 155 -7.59 -12.15 -41.25
N SER A 156 -7.73 -13.46 -41.01
CA SER A 156 -8.87 -14.01 -40.30
C SER A 156 -8.57 -14.20 -38.81
N PRO A 157 -9.53 -13.92 -37.91
CA PRO A 157 -9.33 -14.00 -36.49
C PRO A 157 -9.05 -15.45 -36.05
N PRO A 158 -7.86 -15.75 -35.49
CA PRO A 158 -7.60 -17.07 -34.93
C PRO A 158 -8.31 -17.20 -33.57
N CYS A 159 -9.55 -17.71 -33.57
CA CYS A 159 -10.43 -17.73 -32.41
C CYS A 159 -9.76 -18.30 -31.14
N ALA A 160 -9.05 -19.43 -31.24
CA ALA A 160 -8.36 -20.02 -30.10
C ALA A 160 -7.28 -19.09 -29.51
N THR A 161 -6.48 -18.45 -30.36
CA THR A 161 -5.43 -17.52 -29.90
C THR A 161 -6.02 -16.27 -29.27
N LEU A 162 -7.10 -15.73 -29.85
CA LEU A 162 -7.81 -14.58 -29.29
C LEU A 162 -8.52 -14.92 -27.98
N ALA A 163 -9.10 -16.11 -27.86
CA ALA A 163 -9.70 -16.60 -26.62
C ALA A 163 -8.65 -16.76 -25.51
N SER A 164 -7.48 -17.34 -25.81
CA SER A 164 -6.37 -17.43 -24.85
C SER A 164 -5.85 -16.06 -24.43
N ALA A 165 -5.71 -15.11 -25.37
CA ALA A 165 -5.35 -13.74 -25.04
C ALA A 165 -6.42 -13.04 -24.18
N ALA A 166 -7.70 -13.24 -24.50
CA ALA A 166 -8.80 -12.69 -23.71
C ALA A 166 -8.83 -13.28 -22.30
N PHE A 167 -8.57 -14.58 -22.14
CA PHE A 167 -8.42 -15.24 -20.84
C PHE A 167 -7.29 -14.65 -20.01
N LEU A 168 -6.09 -14.51 -20.59
CA LEU A 168 -4.96 -13.90 -19.89
C LEU A 168 -5.27 -12.43 -19.51
N THR A 169 -5.99 -11.70 -20.37
CA THR A 169 -6.39 -10.32 -20.10
C THR A 169 -7.46 -10.23 -19.01
N ALA A 170 -8.42 -11.14 -18.96
CA ALA A 170 -9.37 -11.24 -17.87
C ALA A 170 -8.66 -11.62 -16.56
N TYR A 171 -7.68 -12.54 -16.64
CA TYR A 171 -6.85 -12.94 -15.51
C TYR A 171 -6.03 -11.77 -14.94
N LEU A 172 -5.56 -10.83 -15.78
CA LEU A 172 -4.93 -9.59 -15.29
C LEU A 172 -5.82 -8.81 -14.32
N CYS A 173 -7.13 -8.73 -14.60
CA CYS A 173 -8.09 -8.04 -13.74
C CYS A 173 -8.26 -8.74 -12.37
N ALA A 174 -8.00 -10.05 -12.34
CA ALA A 174 -8.02 -10.85 -11.12
C ALA A 174 -6.65 -10.86 -10.39
N ILE A 175 -5.56 -10.46 -11.05
CA ILE A 175 -4.26 -10.23 -10.41
C ILE A 175 -4.23 -8.82 -9.80
N ARG A 176 -4.67 -7.82 -10.56
CA ARG A 176 -4.78 -6.43 -10.10
C ARG A 176 -5.90 -5.67 -10.81
N PHE A 177 -6.45 -4.68 -10.11
CA PHE A 177 -7.51 -3.83 -10.64
C PHE A 177 -7.14 -3.19 -11.99
N GLU A 178 -5.89 -2.78 -12.22
CA GLU A 178 -5.48 -2.05 -13.43
C GLU A 178 -5.54 -2.89 -14.73
N GLY A 179 -5.83 -4.19 -14.64
CA GLY A 179 -5.93 -5.08 -15.81
C GLY A 179 -6.95 -4.63 -16.87
N PHE A 180 -8.02 -3.90 -16.48
CA PHE A 180 -9.01 -3.39 -17.43
C PHE A 180 -8.42 -2.35 -18.41
N LEU A 181 -7.36 -1.64 -18.02
CA LEU A 181 -6.68 -0.68 -18.89
C LEU A 181 -6.03 -1.39 -20.07
N PHE A 182 -5.44 -2.57 -19.82
CA PHE A 182 -4.86 -3.39 -20.88
C PHE A 182 -5.96 -3.90 -21.83
N ALA A 183 -7.08 -4.40 -21.30
CA ALA A 183 -8.22 -4.81 -22.13
C ALA A 183 -8.73 -3.67 -23.03
N THR A 184 -8.90 -2.48 -22.46
CA THR A 184 -9.32 -1.27 -23.17
C THR A 184 -8.34 -0.93 -24.29
N ALA A 185 -7.04 -0.98 -23.99
CA ALA A 185 -6.00 -0.71 -24.99
C ALA A 185 -6.00 -1.73 -26.13
N VAL A 186 -6.23 -3.01 -25.85
CA VAL A 186 -6.32 -4.06 -26.86
C VAL A 186 -7.51 -3.82 -27.78
N ILE A 187 -8.69 -3.56 -27.21
CA ILE A 187 -9.92 -3.34 -27.97
C ILE A 187 -9.77 -2.12 -28.88
N LEU A 188 -9.39 -0.96 -28.30
CA LEU A 188 -9.19 0.28 -29.06
C LEU A 188 -8.08 0.12 -30.10
N GLY A 189 -6.97 -0.52 -29.75
CA GLY A 189 -5.85 -0.71 -30.65
C GLY A 189 -6.17 -1.64 -31.83
N LEU A 190 -6.97 -2.70 -31.62
CA LEU A 190 -7.45 -3.55 -32.71
C LEU A 190 -8.43 -2.81 -33.63
N ILE A 191 -9.33 -1.99 -33.07
CA ILE A 191 -10.25 -1.14 -33.84
C ILE A 191 -9.46 -0.14 -34.69
N LEU A 192 -8.53 0.59 -34.08
CA LEU A 192 -7.70 1.59 -34.77
C LEU A 192 -6.74 0.95 -35.79
N ALA A 193 -6.31 -0.30 -35.56
CA ALA A 193 -5.59 -1.10 -36.55
C ALA A 193 -6.49 -1.67 -37.66
N LYS A 194 -7.77 -1.28 -37.72
CA LYS A 194 -8.78 -1.77 -38.68
C LYS A 194 -9.01 -3.28 -38.63
N ARG A 195 -8.73 -3.93 -37.50
CA ARG A 195 -8.95 -5.37 -37.25
C ARG A 195 -10.24 -5.61 -36.45
N ILE A 196 -11.37 -5.06 -36.92
CA ILE A 196 -12.66 -5.04 -36.19
C ILE A 196 -13.13 -6.45 -35.80
N ARG A 197 -13.03 -7.44 -36.70
CA ARG A 197 -13.41 -8.83 -36.36
C ARG A 197 -12.59 -9.38 -35.19
N HIS A 198 -11.29 -9.10 -35.15
CA HIS A 198 -10.43 -9.52 -34.04
C HIS A 198 -10.85 -8.86 -32.73
N ALA A 199 -11.17 -7.56 -32.77
CA ALA A 199 -11.69 -6.83 -31.62
C ALA A 199 -12.99 -7.46 -31.10
N LEU A 200 -13.95 -7.76 -31.98
CA LEU A 200 -15.22 -8.39 -31.59
C LEU A 200 -15.02 -9.76 -30.92
N TYR A 201 -14.22 -10.65 -31.50
CA TYR A 201 -13.94 -11.97 -30.89
C TYR A 201 -13.23 -11.84 -29.55
N PHE A 202 -12.21 -10.98 -29.47
CA PHE A 202 -11.50 -10.72 -28.22
C PHE A 202 -12.43 -10.18 -27.14
N THR A 203 -13.23 -9.16 -27.46
CA THR A 203 -14.19 -8.55 -26.54
C THR A 203 -15.23 -9.57 -26.07
N PHE A 204 -15.77 -10.40 -26.96
CA PHE A 204 -16.73 -11.43 -26.61
C PHE A 204 -16.19 -12.38 -25.53
N PHE A 205 -15.01 -12.97 -25.75
CA PHE A 205 -14.39 -13.86 -24.77
C PHE A 205 -14.02 -13.12 -23.48
N TYR A 206 -13.46 -11.91 -23.59
CA TYR A 206 -13.06 -11.11 -22.44
C TYR A 206 -14.26 -10.77 -21.54
N VAL A 207 -15.35 -10.28 -22.12
CA VAL A 207 -16.56 -9.91 -21.36
C VAL A 207 -17.16 -11.11 -20.64
N ILE A 208 -17.25 -12.27 -21.30
CA ILE A 208 -17.76 -13.49 -20.65
C ILE A 208 -16.92 -13.87 -19.44
N LEU A 209 -15.59 -13.88 -19.58
CA LEU A 209 -14.66 -14.27 -18.52
C LEU A 209 -14.65 -13.26 -17.36
N THR A 210 -14.65 -11.97 -17.67
CA THR A 210 -14.66 -10.92 -16.65
C THR A 210 -16.02 -10.80 -15.96
N ALA A 211 -17.14 -10.98 -16.67
CA ALA A 211 -18.46 -11.02 -16.06
C ALA A 211 -18.59 -12.18 -15.07
N ALA A 212 -18.07 -13.37 -15.42
CA ALA A 212 -18.00 -14.49 -14.50
C ALA A 212 -17.16 -14.13 -13.25
N TYR A 213 -15.97 -13.54 -13.42
CA TYR A 213 -15.14 -13.13 -12.29
C TYR A 213 -15.83 -12.12 -11.37
N ILE A 214 -16.44 -11.06 -11.92
CA ILE A 214 -17.15 -10.04 -11.14
C ILE A 214 -18.35 -10.64 -10.42
N HIS A 215 -19.07 -11.58 -11.03
CA HIS A 215 -20.22 -12.24 -10.41
C HIS A 215 -19.81 -13.10 -9.20
N PHE A 216 -18.68 -13.81 -9.30
CA PHE A 216 -18.21 -14.73 -8.25
C PHE A 216 -17.23 -14.11 -7.26
N SER A 217 -16.81 -12.85 -7.45
CA SER A 217 -15.82 -12.20 -6.60
C SER A 217 -16.12 -10.72 -6.37
N THR A 218 -16.45 -10.37 -5.13
CA THR A 218 -16.51 -8.97 -4.66
C THR A 218 -15.13 -8.31 -4.59
N ALA A 219 -14.03 -9.09 -4.70
CA ALA A 219 -12.67 -8.57 -4.59
C ALA A 219 -12.37 -7.51 -5.66
N PHE A 220 -12.93 -7.65 -6.88
CA PHE A 220 -12.75 -6.63 -7.92
C PHE A 220 -13.37 -5.28 -7.51
N THR A 221 -14.60 -5.29 -7.01
CA THR A 221 -15.30 -4.07 -6.58
C THR A 221 -14.68 -3.47 -5.32
N VAL A 222 -14.27 -4.30 -4.36
CA VAL A 222 -13.63 -3.83 -3.11
C VAL A 222 -12.21 -3.31 -3.39
N SER A 223 -11.45 -3.95 -4.27
CA SER A 223 -10.11 -3.49 -4.67
C SER A 223 -10.20 -2.19 -5.47
N GLY A 224 -11.12 -2.08 -6.42
CA GLY A 224 -11.38 -0.84 -7.15
C GLY A 224 -11.85 0.30 -6.24
N GLY A 225 -12.77 0.00 -5.30
CA GLY A 225 -13.25 0.95 -4.30
C GLY A 225 -12.12 1.50 -3.42
N ARG A 226 -11.21 0.63 -2.95
CA ARG A 226 -10.02 1.07 -2.21
C ARG A 226 -9.03 1.85 -3.08
N PHE A 227 -8.80 1.42 -4.32
CA PHE A 227 -7.94 2.14 -5.25
C PHE A 227 -8.42 3.59 -5.44
N PHE A 228 -9.71 3.78 -5.72
CA PHE A 228 -10.27 5.12 -5.84
C PHE A 228 -10.37 5.84 -4.49
N GLY A 229 -10.68 5.14 -3.40
CA GLY A 229 -10.64 5.68 -2.03
C GLY A 229 -9.31 6.36 -1.75
N TYR A 230 -8.18 5.64 -1.92
CA TYR A 230 -6.84 6.23 -1.75
C TYR A 230 -6.56 7.41 -2.69
N MET A 231 -7.04 7.35 -3.94
CA MET A 231 -6.87 8.45 -4.90
C MET A 231 -7.61 9.72 -4.45
N PHE A 232 -8.78 9.58 -3.80
CA PHE A 232 -9.64 10.70 -3.41
C PHE A 232 -9.49 11.10 -1.92
N ASP A 233 -9.01 10.24 -1.03
CA ASP A 233 -8.75 10.57 0.39
C ASP A 233 -7.59 11.57 0.55
N GLY A 234 -6.64 11.58 -0.39
CA GLY A 234 -5.60 12.61 -0.48
C GLY A 234 -6.12 14.04 -0.77
N ILE A 235 -7.43 14.22 -0.98
CA ILE A 235 -8.10 15.52 -1.24
C ILE A 235 -8.41 16.28 0.06
N HIS A 236 -8.04 15.78 1.24
CA HIS A 236 -8.27 16.47 2.52
C HIS A 236 -7.45 17.78 2.62
N GLY A 237 -7.97 18.85 1.99
CA GLY A 237 -7.46 20.22 2.04
C GLY A 237 -7.21 20.90 0.68
N GLY A 238 -7.18 20.16 -0.44
CA GLY A 238 -6.91 20.72 -1.77
C GLY A 238 -7.58 19.90 -2.88
N GLY A 239 -8.17 20.56 -3.89
CA GLY A 239 -8.88 19.89 -4.99
C GLY A 239 -7.96 19.02 -5.86
N ILE A 240 -8.53 18.32 -6.86
CA ILE A 240 -7.78 17.47 -7.80
C ILE A 240 -6.56 18.18 -8.43
N TYR A 241 -6.64 19.51 -8.59
CA TYR A 241 -5.55 20.35 -9.07
C TYR A 241 -4.32 20.32 -8.15
N ASP A 242 -4.51 20.38 -6.84
CA ASP A 242 -3.41 20.36 -5.87
C ASP A 242 -2.73 19.00 -5.81
N ILE A 243 -3.52 17.92 -5.93
CA ILE A 243 -2.99 16.56 -6.06
C ILE A 243 -2.12 16.49 -7.32
N LEU A 244 -2.69 16.81 -8.49
CA LEU A 244 -1.98 16.73 -9.75
C LEU A 244 -0.71 17.59 -9.74
N ARG A 245 -0.76 18.79 -9.16
CA ARG A 245 0.42 19.65 -9.03
C ARG A 245 1.51 19.01 -8.16
N LYS A 246 1.15 18.39 -7.04
CA LYS A 246 2.11 17.75 -6.11
C LYS A 246 2.65 16.42 -6.64
N THR A 247 1.83 15.62 -7.32
CA THR A 247 2.21 14.27 -7.77
C THR A 247 2.86 14.26 -9.15
N SER A 248 2.45 15.15 -10.07
CA SER A 248 2.93 15.12 -11.47
C SER A 248 4.43 15.30 -11.62
N VAL A 249 5.04 16.24 -10.88
CA VAL A 249 6.49 16.46 -10.90
C VAL A 249 7.23 15.20 -10.42
N PHE A 250 6.73 14.56 -9.36
CA PHE A 250 7.30 13.32 -8.84
C PHE A 250 7.21 12.19 -9.87
N TYR A 251 6.02 11.90 -10.41
CA TYR A 251 5.85 10.84 -11.41
C TYR A 251 6.63 11.11 -12.70
N PHE A 252 6.79 12.37 -13.09
CA PHE A 252 7.64 12.75 -14.21
C PHE A 252 9.12 12.43 -13.96
N ILE A 253 9.62 12.78 -12.78
CA ILE A 253 10.97 12.44 -12.34
C ILE A 253 11.10 10.92 -12.29
N GLU A 254 10.27 10.21 -11.51
CA GLU A 254 10.36 8.75 -11.36
C GLU A 254 10.21 7.99 -12.68
N PHE A 255 9.31 8.39 -13.57
CA PHE A 255 9.21 7.83 -14.93
C PHE A 255 10.57 7.88 -15.62
N THR A 256 11.20 9.03 -15.54
CA THR A 256 12.43 9.28 -16.26
C THR A 256 13.61 8.57 -15.63
N TYR A 257 13.65 8.53 -14.31
CA TYR A 257 14.65 7.82 -13.55
C TYR A 257 14.45 6.30 -13.60
N SER A 258 13.25 5.77 -13.89
CA SER A 258 13.03 4.33 -14.13
C SER A 258 13.87 3.78 -15.30
N ILE A 259 14.30 4.64 -16.22
CA ILE A 259 15.22 4.31 -17.32
C ILE A 259 16.66 4.14 -16.82
N PHE A 260 17.05 4.82 -15.74
CA PHE A 260 18.45 4.98 -15.32
C PHE A 260 18.78 4.46 -13.91
N LEU A 261 17.90 4.52 -12.89
CA LEU A 261 18.21 4.22 -11.49
C LEU A 261 17.03 4.22 -10.49
N THR A 262 17.29 3.64 -9.31
CA THR A 262 16.47 3.55 -8.09
C THR A 262 16.13 4.92 -7.48
N ALA A 263 14.96 5.02 -6.82
CA ALA A 263 14.39 6.21 -6.17
C ALA A 263 15.37 7.11 -5.38
N PHE A 264 16.49 6.55 -4.92
CA PHE A 264 17.53 7.19 -4.11
C PHE A 264 18.25 8.38 -4.77
N ILE A 265 18.43 8.39 -6.10
CA ILE A 265 19.14 9.50 -6.78
C ILE A 265 18.21 10.69 -7.03
N GLY A 266 16.95 10.43 -7.36
CA GLY A 266 15.93 11.48 -7.46
C GLY A 266 15.78 12.23 -6.14
N GLU A 267 15.78 11.51 -5.02
CA GLU A 267 15.75 12.10 -3.66
C GLU A 267 16.99 12.95 -3.37
N LYS A 268 18.20 12.47 -3.67
CA LYS A 268 19.44 13.21 -3.41
C LYS A 268 19.61 14.45 -4.29
N LEU A 269 19.08 14.43 -5.51
CA LEU A 269 19.21 15.54 -6.45
C LEU A 269 18.11 16.60 -6.27
N GLY A 270 17.00 16.27 -5.59
CA GLY A 270 15.89 17.20 -5.37
C GLY A 270 15.41 17.84 -6.68
N GLY A 271 15.18 19.16 -6.67
CA GLY A 271 14.76 19.90 -7.87
C GLY A 271 15.75 19.86 -9.05
N PHE A 272 17.04 19.59 -8.80
CA PHE A 272 18.06 19.47 -9.85
C PHE A 272 17.89 18.20 -10.70
N ALA A 273 17.12 17.22 -10.21
CA ALA A 273 16.76 16.03 -10.97
C ALA A 273 15.91 16.33 -12.22
N LEU A 274 15.25 17.49 -12.26
CA LEU A 274 14.31 17.84 -13.32
C LEU A 274 15.00 18.06 -14.68
N ILE A 275 16.20 18.65 -14.70
CA ILE A 275 16.93 18.97 -15.93
C ILE A 275 17.31 17.70 -16.73
N PRO A 276 18.02 16.72 -16.13
CA PRO A 276 18.29 15.45 -16.83
C PRO A 276 17.00 14.69 -17.13
N ALA A 277 15.95 14.82 -16.29
CA ALA A 277 14.67 14.19 -16.56
C ALA A 277 14.01 14.74 -17.84
N ILE A 278 14.02 16.05 -18.06
CA ILE A 278 13.47 16.65 -19.29
C ILE A 278 14.21 16.12 -20.53
N LEU A 279 15.53 16.01 -20.48
CA LEU A 279 16.32 15.52 -21.62
C LEU A 279 16.00 14.07 -21.96
N VAL A 280 15.96 13.19 -20.96
CA VAL A 280 15.63 11.78 -21.15
C VAL A 280 14.19 11.62 -21.63
N PHE A 281 13.25 12.37 -21.04
CA PHE A 281 11.86 12.36 -21.47
C PHE A 281 11.72 12.80 -22.93
N ALA A 282 12.45 13.82 -23.36
CA ALA A 282 12.47 14.26 -24.76
C ALA A 282 12.99 13.17 -25.71
N ILE A 283 14.03 12.42 -25.30
CA ILE A 283 14.52 11.25 -26.06
C ILE A 283 13.44 10.18 -26.15
N PHE A 284 12.80 9.84 -25.02
CA PHE A 284 11.69 8.89 -24.99
C PHE A 284 10.53 9.32 -25.90
N VAL A 285 10.06 10.56 -25.79
CA VAL A 285 8.95 11.10 -26.61
C VAL A 285 9.29 11.03 -28.09
N ARG A 286 10.53 11.37 -28.48
CA ARG A 286 10.98 11.26 -29.87
C ARG A 286 10.92 9.82 -30.38
N GLY A 287 11.21 8.84 -29.53
CA GLY A 287 11.04 7.42 -29.86
C GLY A 287 9.58 6.99 -29.91
N PHE A 288 8.77 7.43 -28.93
CA PHE A 288 7.35 7.11 -28.79
C PHE A 288 6.51 7.65 -29.95
N LEU A 289 6.77 8.87 -30.40
CA LEU A 289 6.12 9.50 -31.56
C LEU A 289 6.68 9.03 -32.91
N GLY A 290 7.68 8.13 -32.90
CA GLY A 290 8.27 7.57 -34.10
C GLY A 290 7.28 6.77 -34.97
N LYS A 291 7.73 6.44 -36.19
CA LYS A 291 6.98 5.59 -37.14
C LYS A 291 6.68 4.23 -36.53
N LYS A 292 5.60 3.60 -37.03
CA LYS A 292 5.21 2.24 -36.63
C LYS A 292 6.40 1.27 -36.76
N LYS A 293 6.72 0.58 -35.69
CA LYS A 293 7.84 -0.36 -35.54
C LYS A 293 7.45 -1.83 -35.60
N PHE A 294 6.24 -2.19 -35.15
CA PHE A 294 5.76 -3.58 -35.16
C PHE A 294 4.23 -3.68 -35.09
N GLU A 295 3.69 -4.86 -35.37
CA GLU A 295 2.26 -5.15 -35.22
C GLU A 295 1.82 -5.06 -33.75
N GLY A 296 0.68 -4.40 -33.50
CA GLY A 296 0.18 -4.20 -32.14
C GLY A 296 0.83 -3.04 -31.38
N GLU A 297 1.80 -2.31 -31.94
CA GLU A 297 2.39 -1.14 -31.28
C GLU A 297 1.36 -0.10 -30.83
N ILE A 298 0.30 0.09 -31.62
CA ILE A 298 -0.79 1.02 -31.28
C ILE A 298 -1.48 0.63 -29.96
N ILE A 299 -1.65 -0.67 -29.69
CA ILE A 299 -2.17 -1.18 -28.42
C ILE A 299 -1.25 -0.75 -27.28
N LEU A 300 0.05 -0.88 -27.48
CA LEU A 300 1.04 -0.52 -26.45
C LEU A 300 1.08 0.98 -26.16
N LYS A 301 0.94 1.83 -27.19
CA LYS A 301 0.85 3.28 -27.01
C LYS A 301 -0.41 3.67 -26.24
N ILE A 302 -1.55 3.08 -26.59
CA ILE A 302 -2.82 3.32 -25.87
C ILE A 302 -2.70 2.85 -24.43
N TYR A 303 -2.17 1.64 -24.21
CA TYR A 303 -1.97 1.08 -22.87
C TYR A 303 -1.08 1.98 -22.02
N PHE A 304 0.04 2.45 -22.58
CA PHE A 304 0.93 3.38 -21.91
C PHE A 304 0.20 4.65 -21.47
N VAL A 305 -0.53 5.30 -22.38
CA VAL A 305 -1.25 6.55 -22.08
C VAL A 305 -2.33 6.32 -21.02
N LEU A 306 -3.15 5.28 -21.17
CA LEU A 306 -4.21 4.95 -20.20
C LEU A 306 -3.63 4.66 -18.81
N TYR A 307 -2.54 3.90 -18.75
CA TYR A 307 -1.90 3.52 -17.50
C TYR A 307 -1.25 4.72 -16.80
N VAL A 308 -0.57 5.61 -17.53
CA VAL A 308 0.02 6.84 -16.96
C VAL A 308 -1.09 7.78 -16.46
N LEU A 309 -2.16 7.98 -17.23
CA LEU A 309 -3.27 8.86 -16.83
C LEU A 309 -3.96 8.40 -15.55
N LEU A 310 -4.13 7.09 -15.36
CA LEU A 310 -4.74 6.54 -14.15
C LEU A 310 -3.87 6.76 -12.90
N HIS A 311 -2.55 6.70 -13.03
CA HIS A 311 -1.62 6.79 -11.90
C HIS A 311 -1.13 8.20 -11.59
N LEU A 312 -1.30 9.16 -12.51
CA LEU A 312 -0.91 10.55 -12.30
C LEU A 312 -1.53 11.19 -11.03
N PRO A 313 -2.82 10.99 -10.69
CA PRO A 313 -3.41 11.53 -9.46
C PRO A 313 -3.13 10.68 -8.20
N TRP A 314 -2.32 9.62 -8.30
CA TRP A 314 -2.09 8.74 -7.16
C TRP A 314 -1.21 9.43 -6.09
N PRO A 315 -1.69 9.63 -4.86
CA PRO A 315 -1.02 10.51 -3.89
C PRO A 315 0.26 9.92 -3.28
N THR A 316 0.43 8.59 -3.34
CA THR A 316 1.56 7.90 -2.70
C THR A 316 2.70 7.59 -3.68
N ARG A 317 3.93 7.67 -3.18
CA ARG A 317 5.16 7.55 -3.98
C ARG A 317 5.59 6.10 -4.15
N TYR A 318 5.07 5.40 -5.16
CA TYR A 318 5.50 4.02 -5.47
C TYR A 318 6.05 3.86 -6.89
N THR A 319 7.30 3.43 -6.98
CA THR A 319 7.95 3.10 -8.26
C THR A 319 7.41 1.81 -8.92
N LYS A 320 6.71 0.96 -8.15
CA LYS A 320 6.13 -0.31 -8.63
C LYS A 320 5.20 -0.15 -9.82
N PHE A 321 4.55 1.01 -9.96
CA PHE A 321 3.63 1.27 -11.06
C PHE A 321 4.34 1.34 -12.42
N PHE A 322 5.59 1.77 -12.48
CA PHE A 322 6.36 1.79 -13.73
C PHE A 322 6.78 0.41 -14.20
N LEU A 323 6.79 -0.61 -13.31
CA LEU A 323 7.25 -1.95 -13.67
C LEU A 323 6.46 -2.54 -14.83
N ALA A 324 5.13 -2.36 -14.84
CA ALA A 324 4.24 -2.83 -15.90
C ALA A 324 4.52 -2.21 -17.28
N LEU A 325 5.15 -1.02 -17.31
CA LEU A 325 5.49 -0.28 -18.53
C LEU A 325 6.99 -0.34 -18.86
N LEU A 326 7.83 -0.83 -17.94
CA LEU A 326 9.28 -0.68 -18.02
C LEU A 326 9.89 -1.20 -19.33
N PRO A 327 9.54 -2.40 -19.85
CA PRO A 327 10.10 -2.84 -21.14
C PRO A 327 9.71 -1.88 -22.28
N PHE A 328 8.56 -1.23 -22.23
CA PHE A 328 8.12 -0.33 -23.28
C PHE A 328 8.81 1.02 -23.17
N ILE A 329 8.99 1.50 -21.94
CA ILE A 329 9.77 2.70 -21.64
C ILE A 329 11.17 2.54 -22.23
N ILE A 330 11.85 1.43 -21.93
CA ILE A 330 13.19 1.14 -22.44
C ILE A 330 13.19 1.02 -23.96
N PHE A 331 12.20 0.32 -24.54
CA PHE A 331 12.10 0.15 -25.99
C PHE A 331 12.00 1.50 -26.74
N TYR A 332 11.09 2.39 -26.31
CA TYR A 332 10.91 3.70 -26.96
C TYR A 332 12.05 4.66 -26.61
N PHE A 333 12.62 4.58 -25.42
CA PHE A 333 13.83 5.33 -25.10
C PHE A 333 14.98 4.95 -26.04
N MET A 334 15.21 3.65 -26.25
CA MET A 334 16.20 3.16 -27.19
C MET A 334 15.93 3.64 -28.61
N ALA A 335 14.67 3.57 -29.05
CA ALA A 335 14.22 4.08 -30.34
C ALA A 335 14.56 5.56 -30.57
N GLY A 336 14.38 6.38 -29.53
CA GLY A 336 14.69 7.80 -29.57
C GLY A 336 16.19 8.07 -29.58
N ALA A 337 16.95 7.40 -28.72
CA ALA A 337 18.39 7.58 -28.58
C ALA A 337 19.16 7.20 -29.87
N GLN A 338 18.68 6.19 -30.60
CA GLN A 338 19.26 5.82 -31.90
C GLN A 338 19.20 6.94 -32.96
N LYS A 339 18.33 7.96 -32.79
CA LYS A 339 18.26 9.11 -33.69
C LYS A 339 19.47 10.04 -33.59
N PHE A 340 20.28 9.92 -32.54
CA PHE A 340 21.54 10.66 -32.36
C PHE A 340 22.76 9.91 -32.95
N GLY A 341 22.52 8.79 -33.64
CA GLY A 341 23.55 7.97 -34.26
C GLY A 341 23.76 6.64 -33.53
N ARG A 342 23.87 5.55 -34.29
CA ARG A 342 23.99 4.19 -33.74
C ARG A 342 25.20 4.05 -32.80
N LYS A 343 26.37 4.54 -33.20
CA LYS A 343 27.60 4.44 -32.40
C LYS A 343 27.45 5.14 -31.04
N THR A 344 26.94 6.37 -31.04
CA THR A 344 26.69 7.16 -29.83
C THR A 344 25.70 6.44 -28.90
N ALA A 345 24.60 5.93 -29.46
CA ALA A 345 23.60 5.18 -28.70
C ALA A 345 24.19 3.90 -28.07
N TYR A 346 24.99 3.12 -28.80
CA TYR A 346 25.64 1.91 -28.26
C TYR A 346 26.62 2.23 -27.13
N THR A 347 27.44 3.27 -27.26
CA THR A 347 28.34 3.70 -26.17
C THR A 347 27.54 4.09 -24.93
N PHE A 348 26.46 4.84 -25.13
CA PHE A 348 25.57 5.26 -24.05
C PHE A 348 24.90 4.06 -23.35
N PHE A 349 24.30 3.13 -24.09
CA PHE A 349 23.68 1.94 -23.51
C PHE A 349 24.69 1.02 -22.82
N THR A 350 25.92 0.92 -23.34
CA THR A 350 26.99 0.19 -22.67
C THR A 350 27.29 0.80 -21.30
N GLY A 351 27.35 2.13 -21.20
CA GLY A 351 27.50 2.84 -19.93
C GLY A 351 26.37 2.52 -18.94
N ILE A 352 25.11 2.58 -19.40
CA ILE A 352 23.94 2.21 -18.56
C ILE A 352 24.02 0.75 -18.12
N PHE A 353 24.37 -0.16 -19.02
CA PHE A 353 24.50 -1.58 -18.69
C PHE A 353 25.57 -1.83 -17.61
N ILE A 354 26.75 -1.23 -17.75
CA ILE A 354 27.82 -1.32 -16.74
C ILE A 354 27.31 -0.76 -15.40
N PHE A 355 26.60 0.36 -15.45
CA PHE A 355 26.02 0.98 -14.28
C PHE A 355 25.00 0.06 -13.59
N PHE A 356 24.08 -0.57 -14.33
CA PHE A 356 23.11 -1.54 -13.81
C PHE A 356 23.79 -2.75 -13.17
N LEU A 357 24.81 -3.29 -13.82
CA LEU A 357 25.57 -4.41 -13.29
C LEU A 357 26.27 -4.03 -11.97
N TYR A 358 26.95 -2.88 -11.93
CA TYR A 358 27.56 -2.36 -10.71
C TYR A 358 26.52 -2.16 -9.61
N ASN A 359 25.36 -1.58 -9.91
CA ASN A 359 24.31 -1.33 -8.94
C ASN A 359 23.71 -2.62 -8.37
N GLY A 360 23.42 -3.60 -9.22
CA GLY A 360 22.90 -4.90 -8.79
C GLY A 360 23.92 -5.68 -7.94
N ILE A 361 25.22 -5.63 -8.28
CA ILE A 361 26.27 -6.23 -7.44
C ILE A 361 26.42 -5.48 -6.12
N LYS A 362 26.44 -4.15 -6.14
CA LYS A 362 26.54 -3.33 -4.92
C LYS A 362 25.36 -3.60 -3.97
N THR A 363 24.15 -3.72 -4.51
CA THR A 363 22.93 -3.98 -3.74
C THR A 363 22.95 -5.36 -3.09
N SER A 364 23.57 -6.36 -3.75
CA SER A 364 23.71 -7.71 -3.19
C SER A 364 24.53 -7.77 -1.89
N GLY A 365 25.39 -6.78 -1.63
CA GLY A 365 26.13 -6.65 -0.38
C GLY A 365 25.26 -6.23 0.81
N ASN A 366 24.07 -5.67 0.57
CA ASN A 366 23.13 -5.21 1.60
C ASN A 366 22.13 -6.32 1.94
N ARG A 367 22.60 -7.43 2.52
CA ARG A 367 21.69 -8.49 3.00
C ARG A 367 20.84 -7.97 4.15
N VAL A 368 19.52 -8.09 4.03
CA VAL A 368 18.57 -7.66 5.06
C VAL A 368 18.28 -8.85 5.97
N SER A 369 18.71 -8.75 7.23
CA SER A 369 18.29 -9.71 8.26
C SER A 369 16.80 -9.58 8.54
N MET A 370 16.17 -10.67 8.97
CA MET A 370 14.81 -10.62 9.49
C MET A 370 14.72 -9.55 10.58
N GLN A 371 13.73 -8.67 10.48
CA GLN A 371 13.44 -7.64 11.46
C GLN A 371 12.75 -8.27 12.66
N SER A 372 13.25 -7.97 13.85
CA SER A 372 12.68 -8.39 15.14
C SER A 372 12.47 -9.91 15.29
N PRO A 373 13.44 -10.77 14.91
CA PRO A 373 13.26 -12.22 14.90
C PRO A 373 13.07 -12.78 16.31
N GLU A 374 13.70 -12.18 17.33
CA GLU A 374 13.52 -12.58 18.73
C GLU A 374 12.09 -12.31 19.21
N THR A 375 11.52 -11.17 18.81
CA THR A 375 10.14 -10.80 19.19
C THR A 375 9.12 -11.69 18.52
N LEU A 376 9.28 -11.98 17.23
CA LEU A 376 8.40 -12.89 16.50
C LEU A 376 8.55 -14.33 17.02
N SER A 377 9.76 -14.74 17.42
CA SER A 377 9.99 -16.01 18.11
C SER A 377 9.24 -16.06 19.44
N PHE A 378 9.37 -15.02 20.28
CA PHE A 378 8.62 -14.90 21.53
C PHE A 378 7.11 -15.01 21.31
N ILE A 379 6.55 -14.31 20.32
CA ILE A 379 5.13 -14.42 19.99
C ILE A 379 4.76 -15.87 19.64
N ARG A 380 5.58 -16.55 18.83
CA ARG A 380 5.33 -17.94 18.41
C ARG A 380 5.44 -18.95 19.55
N THR A 381 6.36 -18.77 20.50
CA THR A 381 6.67 -19.78 21.53
C THR A 381 6.00 -19.51 22.87
N SER A 382 5.73 -18.25 23.19
CA SER A 382 5.37 -17.81 24.54
C SER A 382 3.94 -17.29 24.66
N THR A 383 3.13 -17.40 23.59
CA THR A 383 1.70 -17.05 23.61
C THR A 383 0.82 -18.22 23.20
N SER A 384 -0.44 -18.21 23.63
CA SER A 384 -1.42 -19.25 23.30
C SER A 384 -1.58 -19.40 21.78
N PRO A 385 -1.71 -20.62 21.22
CA PRO A 385 -2.00 -20.83 19.80
C PRO A 385 -3.26 -20.12 19.28
N ASP A 386 -4.24 -19.94 20.17
CA ASP A 386 -5.50 -19.27 19.84
C ASP A 386 -5.50 -17.75 20.10
N ALA A 387 -4.40 -17.22 20.64
CA ALA A 387 -4.26 -15.80 20.91
C ALA A 387 -4.43 -14.96 19.63
N VAL A 388 -5.18 -13.87 19.75
CA VAL A 388 -5.40 -12.91 18.68
C VAL A 388 -4.52 -11.68 18.90
N PHE A 389 -3.71 -11.33 17.91
CA PHE A 389 -2.86 -10.15 17.92
C PHE A 389 -3.48 -9.02 17.11
N ILE A 390 -3.42 -7.80 17.60
CA ILE A 390 -3.68 -6.61 16.80
C ILE A 390 -2.37 -5.86 16.52
N SER A 391 -2.17 -5.45 15.27
CA SER A 391 -0.97 -4.74 14.83
C SER A 391 -1.21 -4.09 13.48
N ILE A 392 -0.48 -3.01 13.17
CA ILE A 392 -0.43 -2.49 11.79
C ILE A 392 0.26 -3.48 10.84
N ASP A 393 1.09 -4.40 11.38
CA ASP A 393 1.84 -5.42 10.63
C ASP A 393 1.17 -6.81 10.73
N ALA A 394 -0.16 -6.86 10.84
CA ALA A 394 -0.90 -8.08 11.13
C ALA A 394 -0.52 -9.26 10.23
N SER A 395 -0.44 -9.06 8.91
CA SER A 395 -0.06 -10.12 7.96
C SER A 395 1.34 -10.68 8.22
N ARG A 396 2.30 -9.84 8.63
CA ARG A 396 3.67 -10.27 8.99
C ARG A 396 3.67 -11.08 10.28
N VAL A 397 2.90 -10.66 11.29
CA VAL A 397 2.73 -11.43 12.54
C VAL A 397 2.22 -12.83 12.21
N PHE A 398 1.14 -12.94 11.42
CA PHE A 398 0.59 -14.24 11.05
C PHE A 398 1.57 -15.08 10.22
N LEU A 399 2.27 -14.47 9.26
CA LEU A 399 3.21 -15.14 8.37
C LEU A 399 4.32 -15.88 9.13
N TYR A 400 4.90 -15.24 10.16
CA TYR A 400 6.07 -15.74 10.87
C TYR A 400 5.75 -16.48 12.17
N THR A 401 4.60 -16.22 12.77
CA THR A 401 4.24 -16.77 14.10
C THR A 401 3.10 -17.78 14.05
N ASN A 402 2.35 -17.80 12.94
CA ASN A 402 1.10 -18.54 12.80
C ASN A 402 0.07 -18.22 13.91
N ARG A 403 0.13 -17.01 14.49
CA ARG A 403 -0.85 -16.50 15.46
C ARG A 403 -1.89 -15.64 14.76
N LYS A 404 -3.18 -15.89 15.06
CA LYS A 404 -4.29 -15.11 14.50
C LYS A 404 -3.99 -13.62 14.71
N SER A 405 -4.13 -12.83 13.66
CA SER A 405 -3.86 -11.40 13.74
C SER A 405 -4.87 -10.58 12.96
N ALA A 406 -5.10 -9.36 13.41
CA ALA A 406 -5.97 -8.38 12.81
C ALA A 406 -5.24 -7.04 12.65
N TYR A 407 -5.54 -6.32 11.57
CA TYR A 407 -5.06 -4.96 11.39
C TYR A 407 -5.69 -4.04 12.44
N SER A 408 -4.89 -3.14 13.01
CA SER A 408 -5.44 -2.04 13.80
C SER A 408 -6.24 -1.12 12.89
N ASP A 409 -7.43 -0.70 13.33
CA ASP A 409 -8.09 0.45 12.72
C ASP A 409 -7.24 1.71 12.98
N GLU A 410 -7.45 2.76 12.20
CA GLU A 410 -6.79 4.04 12.40
C GLU A 410 -7.17 4.62 13.77
N VAL A 411 -6.16 4.92 14.59
CA VAL A 411 -6.36 5.48 15.93
C VAL A 411 -6.44 7.00 15.79
N SER A 412 -7.65 7.51 15.61
CA SER A 412 -7.94 8.95 15.50
C SER A 412 -8.33 9.58 16.83
N LYS A 413 -8.67 8.75 17.81
CA LYS A 413 -9.11 9.12 19.16
C LYS A 413 -8.56 8.11 20.18
N ASP A 414 -8.49 8.56 21.42
CA ASP A 414 -8.06 7.77 22.59
C ASP A 414 -8.85 6.45 22.75
N ASP A 415 -10.17 6.49 22.61
CA ASP A 415 -11.02 5.31 22.80
C ASP A 415 -11.01 4.33 21.60
N ASP A 416 -10.51 4.73 20.42
CA ASP A 416 -10.60 3.92 19.18
C ASP A 416 -9.91 2.56 19.31
N MET A 417 -8.86 2.50 20.14
CA MET A 417 -8.16 1.26 20.44
C MET A 417 -9.07 0.24 21.14
N LEU A 418 -9.91 0.66 22.09
CA LEU A 418 -10.83 -0.23 22.81
C LEU A 418 -11.88 -0.85 21.88
N TYR A 419 -12.42 -0.04 20.96
CA TYR A 419 -13.31 -0.53 19.91
C TYR A 419 -12.61 -1.55 19.01
N SER A 420 -11.38 -1.28 18.62
CA SER A 420 -10.57 -2.18 17.79
C SER A 420 -10.33 -3.53 18.49
N LEU A 421 -10.03 -3.52 19.79
CA LEU A 421 -9.84 -4.73 20.59
C LEU A 421 -11.10 -5.57 20.66
N VAL A 422 -12.26 -4.97 20.92
CA VAL A 422 -13.54 -5.70 20.98
C VAL A 422 -13.94 -6.23 19.61
N LYS A 423 -13.84 -5.41 18.56
CA LYS A 423 -14.18 -5.78 17.18
C LYS A 423 -13.37 -6.98 16.69
N THR A 424 -12.08 -7.02 17.03
CA THR A 424 -11.15 -8.07 16.60
C THR A 424 -11.09 -9.25 17.56
N GLY A 425 -11.49 -9.06 18.81
CA GLY A 425 -11.30 -10.03 19.89
C GLY A 425 -9.85 -10.13 20.36
N ALA A 426 -8.99 -9.15 20.06
CA ALA A 426 -7.56 -9.21 20.31
C ALA A 426 -7.20 -9.40 21.80
N ASP A 427 -6.22 -10.26 22.05
CA ASP A 427 -5.65 -10.55 23.39
C ASP A 427 -4.30 -9.86 23.57
N TYR A 428 -3.62 -9.54 22.47
CA TYR A 428 -2.32 -8.89 22.47
C TYR A 428 -2.26 -7.75 21.46
N VAL A 429 -1.49 -6.72 21.80
CA VAL A 429 -1.12 -5.61 20.91
C VAL A 429 0.37 -5.74 20.60
N TYR A 430 0.72 -5.84 19.32
CA TYR A 430 2.10 -5.89 18.85
C TYR A 430 2.46 -4.64 18.05
N VAL A 431 3.56 -4.00 18.43
CA VAL A 431 4.08 -2.80 17.78
C VAL A 431 5.55 -2.99 17.40
N ASP A 432 5.88 -2.56 16.17
CA ASP A 432 7.25 -2.49 15.64
C ASP A 432 7.52 -1.10 15.05
N LEU A 433 8.26 -0.28 15.79
CA LEU A 433 8.56 1.11 15.40
C LEU A 433 9.58 1.22 14.25
N PHE A 434 10.25 0.14 13.85
CA PHE A 434 11.26 0.22 12.80
C PHE A 434 10.64 0.24 11.40
N ASN A 435 9.41 -0.28 11.23
CA ASN A 435 8.73 -0.36 9.92
C ASN A 435 8.30 1.02 9.37
N GLU A 436 7.84 1.93 10.23
CA GLU A 436 7.26 3.22 9.80
C GLU A 436 8.30 4.23 9.30
N SER A 437 9.58 4.06 9.66
CA SER A 437 10.67 4.92 9.16
C SER A 437 10.93 4.77 7.65
N LYS A 438 10.36 3.74 7.01
CA LYS A 438 10.57 3.42 5.58
C LYS A 438 9.30 3.52 4.73
N ASP A 439 8.14 3.71 5.34
CA ASP A 439 6.94 4.01 4.59
C ASP A 439 7.04 5.43 4.07
N TYR A 440 7.39 5.56 2.79
CA TYR A 440 7.34 6.77 1.95
C TYR A 440 5.95 7.46 1.90
N MET A 441 5.03 7.04 2.77
CA MET A 441 3.60 7.31 2.80
C MET A 441 3.24 8.45 3.77
N TYR A 442 4.05 8.72 4.79
CA TYR A 442 3.80 9.80 5.75
C TYR A 442 4.65 11.03 5.43
N LEU A 443 4.11 11.91 4.59
CA LEU A 443 4.53 13.32 4.52
C LEU A 443 3.87 14.17 5.63
N GLY A 444 3.37 13.54 6.69
CA GLY A 444 2.59 14.18 7.75
C GLY A 444 3.46 14.74 8.87
N PHE A 445 3.22 16.00 9.23
CA PHE A 445 3.63 16.55 10.51
C PHE A 445 2.75 15.90 11.60
N GLY A 446 3.30 15.02 12.45
CA GLY A 446 2.52 14.33 13.48
C GLY A 446 3.16 13.03 13.97
N LYS A 447 2.52 12.36 14.93
CA LYS A 447 2.95 11.05 15.44
C LYS A 447 2.53 9.93 14.49
N THR A 448 3.36 8.90 14.37
CA THR A 448 3.06 7.74 13.52
C THR A 448 1.93 6.88 14.09
N PRO A 449 1.25 6.03 13.28
CA PRO A 449 0.23 5.11 13.78
C PRO A 449 0.69 4.26 14.98
N ASN A 450 1.89 3.69 14.94
CA ASN A 450 2.42 2.93 16.08
C ASN A 450 2.71 3.82 17.28
N GLU A 451 3.21 5.04 17.10
CA GLU A 451 3.40 5.99 18.21
C GLU A 451 2.07 6.32 18.89
N LYS A 452 0.98 6.44 18.12
CA LYS A 452 -0.38 6.61 18.66
C LYS A 452 -0.84 5.36 19.43
N ILE A 453 -0.61 4.16 18.89
CA ILE A 453 -0.93 2.90 19.57
C ILE A 453 -0.14 2.80 20.89
N ILE A 454 1.17 3.05 20.89
CA ILE A 454 2.01 3.01 22.10
C ILE A 454 1.45 3.93 23.18
N GLN A 455 1.03 5.15 22.81
CA GLN A 455 0.42 6.08 23.78
C GLN A 455 -0.86 5.54 24.41
N CYS A 456 -1.63 4.73 23.68
CA CYS A 456 -2.82 4.07 24.24
C CYS A 456 -2.44 2.95 25.23
N MET A 457 -1.22 2.40 25.14
CA MET A 457 -0.74 1.29 25.98
C MET A 457 -0.12 1.73 27.32
N ASP A 458 -0.11 3.03 27.63
CA ASP A 458 0.51 3.56 28.86
C ASP A 458 -0.25 3.16 30.15
N ASP A 459 -1.54 2.82 30.04
CA ASP A 459 -2.36 2.44 31.20
C ASP A 459 -2.16 0.98 31.62
N LYS A 460 -1.49 0.79 32.76
CA LYS A 460 -1.19 -0.53 33.33
C LYS A 460 -2.41 -1.32 33.79
N ASN A 461 -3.54 -0.65 34.03
CA ASN A 461 -4.79 -1.32 34.39
C ASN A 461 -5.46 -1.93 33.17
N LEU A 462 -5.25 -1.35 31.98
CA LEU A 462 -5.78 -1.86 30.72
C LEU A 462 -4.83 -2.84 30.04
N TYR A 463 -3.53 -2.59 30.13
CA TYR A 463 -2.52 -3.31 29.36
C TYR A 463 -1.32 -3.71 30.22
N SER A 464 -0.85 -4.94 30.02
CA SER A 464 0.38 -5.45 30.64
C SER A 464 1.46 -5.62 29.58
N LEU A 465 2.57 -4.89 29.67
CA LEU A 465 3.72 -5.10 28.80
C LEU A 465 4.37 -6.45 29.13
N VAL A 466 4.27 -7.43 28.22
CA VAL A 466 4.77 -8.81 28.43
C VAL A 466 6.10 -9.08 27.74
N TYR A 467 6.47 -8.27 26.75
CA TYR A 467 7.76 -8.37 26.09
C TYR A 467 8.17 -7.02 25.50
N LYS A 468 9.46 -6.70 25.63
CA LYS A 468 10.07 -5.50 25.06
C LYS A 468 11.47 -5.85 24.54
N ASN A 469 11.75 -5.46 23.31
CA ASN A 469 13.09 -5.51 22.74
C ASN A 469 13.50 -4.08 22.36
N GLU A 470 14.37 -3.48 23.18
CA GLU A 470 14.86 -2.11 23.01
C GLU A 470 15.64 -1.94 21.70
N ASN A 471 16.47 -2.93 21.34
CA ASN A 471 17.32 -2.87 20.16
C ASN A 471 16.49 -2.90 18.88
N ALA A 472 15.47 -3.76 18.84
CA ALA A 472 14.55 -3.86 17.72
C ALA A 472 13.40 -2.85 17.79
N LYS A 473 13.27 -2.08 18.88
CA LYS A 473 12.14 -1.18 19.17
C LYS A 473 10.77 -1.85 18.98
N THR A 474 10.64 -3.07 19.49
CA THR A 474 9.40 -3.85 19.43
C THR A 474 8.84 -4.13 20.81
N PHE A 475 7.51 -4.21 20.84
CA PHE A 475 6.74 -4.27 22.08
C PHE A 475 5.55 -5.20 21.91
N VAL A 476 5.25 -5.98 22.95
CA VAL A 476 4.06 -6.82 23.03
C VAL A 476 3.36 -6.52 24.35
N TRP A 477 2.14 -6.01 24.26
CA TRP A 477 1.24 -5.87 25.40
C TRP A 477 0.19 -6.97 25.37
N ARG A 478 -0.16 -7.48 26.55
CA ARG A 478 -1.35 -8.29 26.77
C ARG A 478 -2.47 -7.37 27.22
N VAL A 479 -3.67 -7.54 26.66
CA VAL A 479 -4.88 -6.89 27.15
C VAL A 479 -5.26 -7.56 28.46
N ASN A 480 -5.43 -6.78 29.53
CA ASN A 480 -5.77 -7.32 30.84
C ASN A 480 -7.16 -7.96 30.83
N ASP A 481 -7.33 -8.98 31.66
CA ASP A 481 -8.57 -9.74 31.74
C ASP A 481 -9.73 -8.81 32.19
N GLY A 482 -10.90 -8.94 31.56
CA GLY A 482 -12.07 -8.11 31.87
C GLY A 482 -12.15 -6.78 31.14
N VAL A 483 -11.07 -6.29 30.50
CA VAL A 483 -11.09 -4.99 29.80
C VAL A 483 -12.12 -4.98 28.66
N LYS A 484 -12.12 -6.01 27.82
CA LYS A 484 -13.04 -6.13 26.68
C LYS A 484 -14.49 -6.26 27.16
N GLU A 485 -14.72 -7.11 28.15
CA GLU A 485 -16.04 -7.39 28.73
C GLU A 485 -16.63 -6.15 29.41
N ASN A 486 -15.85 -5.50 30.29
CA ASN A 486 -16.26 -4.29 30.99
C ASN A 486 -16.51 -3.13 30.03
N PHE A 487 -15.67 -2.97 28.99
CA PHE A 487 -15.90 -1.95 27.97
C PHE A 487 -17.18 -2.21 27.18
N MET A 488 -17.46 -3.45 26.79
CA MET A 488 -18.72 -3.80 26.10
C MET A 488 -19.95 -3.51 26.98
N GLU A 489 -19.90 -3.90 28.25
CA GLU A 489 -20.99 -3.66 29.20
C GLU A 489 -21.20 -2.16 29.45
N ALA A 490 -20.13 -1.41 29.68
CA ALA A 490 -20.19 0.05 29.80
C ALA A 490 -20.72 0.72 28.52
N ASN A 491 -20.34 0.21 27.35
CA ASN A 491 -20.83 0.72 26.08
C ASN A 491 -22.34 0.48 25.89
N ASP A 492 -22.86 -0.70 26.26
CA ASP A 492 -24.31 -0.96 26.25
C ASP A 492 -25.06 0.03 27.15
N HIS A 493 -24.56 0.27 28.37
CA HIS A 493 -25.12 1.27 29.27
C HIS A 493 -25.06 2.69 28.69
N ALA A 494 -23.94 3.07 28.07
CA ALA A 494 -23.78 4.38 27.42
C ALA A 494 -24.72 4.56 26.22
N LEU A 495 -24.97 3.51 25.45
CA LEU A 495 -25.92 3.53 24.33
C LEU A 495 -27.37 3.68 24.82
N LYS A 496 -27.74 2.97 25.90
CA LYS A 496 -29.04 3.15 26.58
C LYS A 496 -29.18 4.57 27.11
N ALA A 497 -28.14 5.09 27.76
CA ALA A 497 -28.12 6.46 28.29
C ALA A 497 -28.34 7.50 27.19
N LYS A 498 -27.63 7.35 26.06
CA LYS A 498 -27.80 8.20 24.88
C LYS A 498 -29.22 8.16 24.33
N LYS A 499 -29.86 6.99 24.36
CA LYS A 499 -31.26 6.83 23.94
C LYS A 499 -32.21 7.55 24.90
N PHE A 500 -32.11 7.31 26.21
CA PHE A 500 -32.94 7.98 27.20
C PHE A 500 -32.82 9.51 27.12
N PHE A 501 -31.61 10.02 26.93
CA PHE A 501 -31.38 11.46 26.77
C PHE A 501 -32.10 12.02 25.53
N LYS A 502 -32.06 11.31 24.40
CA LYS A 502 -32.80 11.70 23.19
C LYS A 502 -34.32 11.67 23.39
N ASP A 503 -34.80 10.74 24.21
CA ASP A 503 -36.22 10.59 24.54
C ASP A 503 -36.67 11.61 25.62
N GLY A 504 -35.77 12.44 26.14
CA GLY A 504 -36.04 13.47 27.15
C GLY A 504 -35.97 12.98 28.61
N ASP A 505 -35.68 11.70 28.84
CA ASP A 505 -35.55 11.11 30.17
C ASP A 505 -34.11 11.29 30.71
N THR A 506 -33.83 12.50 31.20
CA THR A 506 -32.50 12.87 31.72
C THR A 506 -32.13 12.12 33.00
N VAL A 507 -33.10 11.68 33.80
CA VAL A 507 -32.86 10.92 35.03
C VAL A 507 -32.28 9.55 34.69
N ARG A 508 -32.95 8.78 33.82
CA ARG A 508 -32.44 7.47 33.40
C ARG A 508 -31.16 7.57 32.59
N ALA A 509 -31.00 8.64 31.81
CA ALA A 509 -29.75 8.89 31.11
C ALA A 509 -28.56 9.06 32.09
N LYS A 510 -28.71 9.88 33.13
CA LYS A 510 -27.68 10.07 34.16
C LYS A 510 -27.36 8.77 34.92
N GLU A 511 -28.38 8.00 35.30
CA GLU A 511 -28.18 6.70 35.96
C GLU A 511 -27.42 5.71 35.08
N ALA A 512 -27.78 5.63 33.79
CA ALA A 512 -27.13 4.73 32.86
C ALA A 512 -25.68 5.15 32.55
N TYR A 513 -25.41 6.45 32.39
CA TYR A 513 -24.03 6.95 32.26
C TYR A 513 -23.20 6.74 33.52
N ALA A 514 -23.77 6.94 34.71
CA ALA A 514 -23.09 6.66 35.98
C ALA A 514 -22.73 5.17 36.12
N LYS A 515 -23.62 4.27 35.68
CA LYS A 515 -23.33 2.83 35.62
C LYS A 515 -22.19 2.53 34.63
N ALA A 516 -22.26 3.09 33.41
CA ALA A 516 -21.19 2.92 32.42
C ALA A 516 -19.83 3.37 32.97
N PHE A 517 -19.78 4.54 33.61
CA PHE A 517 -18.56 5.07 34.22
C PHE A 517 -18.04 4.21 35.37
N LYS A 518 -18.94 3.69 36.22
CA LYS A 518 -18.56 2.78 37.32
C LYS A 518 -17.97 1.46 36.82
N ILE A 519 -18.50 0.91 35.74
CA ILE A 519 -18.04 -0.34 35.14
C ILE A 519 -16.69 -0.14 34.45
N PHE A 520 -16.57 0.94 33.67
CA PHE A 520 -15.37 1.20 32.88
C PHE A 520 -15.06 2.71 32.84
N PRO A 521 -14.29 3.22 33.82
CA PRO A 521 -14.07 4.65 33.96
C PRO A 521 -13.16 5.25 32.88
N TYR A 522 -12.44 4.41 32.13
CA TYR A 522 -11.59 4.80 31.00
C TYR A 522 -12.38 5.17 29.73
N TYR A 523 -13.71 5.03 29.72
CA TYR A 523 -14.53 5.32 28.54
C TYR A 523 -14.80 6.83 28.39
N ALA A 524 -13.87 7.55 27.77
CA ALA A 524 -13.90 9.01 27.69
C ALA A 524 -15.19 9.55 27.04
N ARG A 525 -15.68 8.89 25.99
CA ARG A 525 -16.95 9.28 25.32
C ARG A 525 -18.17 9.19 26.24
N ALA A 526 -18.24 8.20 27.14
CA ALA A 526 -19.33 8.11 28.10
C ALA A 526 -19.23 9.20 29.16
N VAL A 527 -18.02 9.46 29.68
CA VAL A 527 -17.77 10.56 30.63
C VAL A 527 -18.16 11.91 30.03
N ASN A 528 -17.75 12.16 28.79
CA ASN A 528 -18.06 13.40 28.08
C ASN A 528 -19.58 13.66 28.05
N ASN A 529 -20.36 12.66 27.63
CA ASN A 529 -21.81 12.79 27.59
C ASN A 529 -22.42 12.88 28.99
N TYR A 530 -21.85 12.19 29.98
CA TYR A 530 -22.32 12.24 31.36
C TYR A 530 -22.16 13.64 31.97
N ALA A 531 -20.99 14.25 31.79
CA ALA A 531 -20.71 15.59 32.27
C ALA A 531 -21.55 16.65 31.54
N LEU A 532 -21.73 16.50 30.22
CA LEU A 532 -22.54 17.43 29.42
C LEU A 532 -23.97 17.57 29.95
N ILE A 533 -24.62 16.49 30.38
CA ILE A 533 -25.98 16.56 30.95
C ILE A 533 -26.02 17.48 32.17
N TYR A 534 -25.06 17.36 33.09
CA TYR A 534 -25.01 18.22 34.27
C TYR A 534 -24.61 19.66 33.93
N MET A 535 -23.81 19.88 32.89
CA MET A 535 -23.52 21.23 32.39
C MET A 535 -24.77 21.91 31.83
N ASP A 536 -25.58 21.18 31.06
CA ASP A 536 -26.83 21.68 30.49
C ASP A 536 -27.87 21.97 31.58
N GLU A 537 -27.85 21.22 32.69
CA GLU A 537 -28.67 21.46 33.89
C GLU A 537 -28.11 22.59 34.80
N GLY A 538 -26.95 23.17 34.49
CA GLY A 538 -26.29 24.19 35.30
C GLY A 538 -25.61 23.68 36.58
N ASN A 539 -25.57 22.35 36.79
CA ASN A 539 -24.88 21.74 37.93
C ASN A 539 -23.38 21.58 37.64
N PHE A 540 -22.69 22.72 37.60
CA PHE A 540 -21.27 22.79 37.25
C PHE A 540 -20.35 22.08 38.24
N ALA A 541 -20.74 22.00 39.51
CA ALA A 541 -19.96 21.28 40.53
C ALA A 541 -19.91 19.78 40.22
N LYS A 542 -21.06 19.17 39.89
CA LYS A 542 -21.10 17.74 39.57
C LYS A 542 -20.40 17.44 38.24
N ALA A 543 -20.58 18.28 37.23
CA ALA A 543 -19.89 18.16 35.95
C ALA A 543 -18.37 18.22 36.13
N GLU A 544 -17.86 19.13 36.96
CA GLU A 544 -16.43 19.25 37.25
C GLU A 544 -15.88 17.98 37.91
N THR A 545 -16.57 17.43 38.92
CA THR A 545 -16.15 16.17 39.55
C THR A 545 -16.03 15.04 38.53
N ILE A 546 -17.05 14.88 37.67
CA ILE A 546 -17.07 13.82 36.63
C ILE A 546 -15.91 14.01 35.65
N LEU A 547 -15.62 15.26 35.22
CA LEU A 547 -14.54 15.52 34.28
C LEU A 547 -13.16 15.34 34.91
N ILE A 548 -12.95 15.75 36.16
CA ILE A 548 -11.67 15.52 36.87
C ILE A 548 -11.42 14.03 37.01
N GLU A 549 -12.42 13.26 37.44
CA GLU A 549 -12.29 11.80 37.54
C GLU A 549 -12.04 11.18 36.15
N GLY A 550 -12.79 11.58 35.12
CA GLY A 550 -12.57 11.07 33.77
C GLY A 550 -11.19 11.40 33.19
N ILE A 551 -10.68 12.61 33.44
CA ILE A 551 -9.32 13.01 33.02
C ILE A 551 -8.26 12.23 33.81
N LEU A 552 -8.53 11.84 35.06
CA LEU A 552 -7.62 10.98 35.82
C LEU A 552 -7.44 9.61 35.14
N TYR A 553 -8.53 9.03 34.61
CA TYR A 553 -8.49 7.74 33.91
C TYR A 553 -8.05 7.86 32.44
N SER A 554 -8.40 8.95 31.76
CA SER A 554 -8.05 9.21 30.35
C SER A 554 -7.34 10.56 30.20
N PRO A 555 -6.10 10.69 30.71
CA PRO A 555 -5.40 11.98 30.84
C PRO A 555 -4.99 12.61 29.51
N ARG A 556 -5.03 11.85 28.42
CA ARG A 556 -4.74 12.35 27.06
C ARG A 556 -6.01 12.50 26.22
N SER A 557 -7.19 12.42 26.83
CA SER A 557 -8.43 12.62 26.09
C SER A 557 -8.59 14.08 25.68
N ALA A 558 -8.37 14.38 24.41
CA ALA A 558 -8.56 15.73 23.86
C ALA A 558 -9.99 16.23 24.07
N MET A 559 -10.96 15.32 23.94
CA MET A 559 -12.38 15.59 24.13
C MET A 559 -12.69 16.03 25.57
N LEU A 560 -12.19 15.30 26.58
CA LEU A 560 -12.43 15.66 27.98
C LEU A 560 -11.77 17.00 28.36
N HIS A 561 -10.58 17.28 27.83
CA HIS A 561 -9.92 18.58 28.03
C HIS A 561 -10.71 19.72 27.38
N ALA A 562 -11.21 19.55 26.15
CA ALA A 562 -12.05 20.55 25.50
C ALA A 562 -13.34 20.79 26.29
N LEU A 563 -13.97 19.74 26.81
CA LEU A 563 -15.17 19.85 27.61
C LEU A 563 -14.92 20.55 28.96
N TYR A 564 -13.77 20.28 29.61
CA TYR A 564 -13.36 21.02 30.80
C TYR A 564 -13.11 22.49 30.50
N GLY A 565 -12.45 22.80 29.37
CA GLY A 565 -12.27 24.17 28.89
C GLY A 565 -13.61 24.89 28.72
N ARG A 566 -14.60 24.23 28.14
CA ARG A 566 -15.98 24.75 28.02
C ARG A 566 -16.63 24.98 29.38
N LEU A 567 -16.48 24.07 30.33
CA LEU A 567 -17.00 24.23 31.70
C LEU A 567 -16.40 25.46 32.40
N CYS A 568 -15.08 25.63 32.35
CA CYS A 568 -14.41 26.82 32.89
C CYS A 568 -14.93 28.10 32.26
N LYS A 569 -15.14 28.11 30.94
CA LYS A 569 -15.72 29.26 30.23
C LYS A 569 -17.12 29.61 30.76
N MET A 570 -17.97 28.60 30.98
CA MET A 570 -19.31 28.78 31.53
C MET A 570 -19.30 29.31 32.97
N LYS A 571 -18.27 28.96 33.76
CA LYS A 571 -18.04 29.52 35.10
C LYS A 571 -17.38 30.91 35.10
N GLY A 572 -16.97 31.43 33.94
CA GLY A 572 -16.24 32.70 33.82
C GLY A 572 -14.72 32.61 34.11
N GLU A 573 -14.18 31.40 34.24
CA GLU A 573 -12.77 31.12 34.51
C GLU A 573 -11.96 31.06 33.20
N TYR A 574 -11.81 32.20 32.52
CA TYR A 574 -11.27 32.27 31.15
C TYR A 574 -9.82 31.80 31.03
N ASP A 575 -8.95 32.10 32.00
CA ASP A 575 -7.54 31.70 31.93
C ASP A 575 -7.38 30.18 32.02
N LYS A 576 -8.12 29.53 32.93
CA LYS A 576 -8.18 28.07 33.01
C LYS A 576 -8.83 27.46 31.78
N SER A 577 -9.87 28.10 31.24
CA SER A 577 -10.49 27.67 29.98
C SER A 577 -9.46 27.60 28.85
N ALA A 578 -8.63 28.65 28.70
CA ALA A 578 -7.57 28.69 27.70
C ALA A 578 -6.50 27.61 27.94
N GLU A 579 -6.14 27.31 29.20
CA GLU A 579 -5.22 26.23 29.53
C GLU A 579 -5.73 24.87 29.05
N PHE A 580 -6.98 24.54 29.35
CA PHE A 580 -7.58 23.26 28.97
C PHE A 580 -7.82 23.13 27.46
N TYR A 581 -8.19 24.21 26.76
CA TYR A 581 -8.24 24.19 25.30
C TYR A 581 -6.86 24.03 24.64
N LYS A 582 -5.79 24.60 25.23
CA LYS A 582 -4.42 24.34 24.77
C LYS A 582 -4.04 22.86 24.91
N LYS A 583 -4.37 22.23 26.05
CA LYS A 583 -4.16 20.79 26.25
C LYS A 583 -4.97 19.96 25.26
N ALA A 584 -6.25 20.32 25.04
CA ALA A 584 -7.10 19.65 24.05
C ALA A 584 -6.50 19.74 22.64
N LEU A 585 -5.96 20.90 22.25
CA LEU A 585 -5.33 21.09 20.95
C LEU A 585 -4.08 20.20 20.79
N VAL A 586 -3.22 20.12 21.81
CA VAL A 586 -2.03 19.25 21.80
C VAL A 586 -2.43 17.78 21.67
N PHE A 587 -3.36 17.29 22.49
CA PHE A 587 -3.79 15.90 22.41
C PHE A 587 -4.57 15.58 21.13
N ALA A 588 -5.33 16.53 20.59
CA ALA A 588 -6.01 16.36 19.31
C ALA A 588 -5.00 16.33 18.15
N ALA A 589 -3.89 17.04 18.23
CA ALA A 589 -2.80 16.96 17.26
C ALA A 589 -2.08 15.61 17.34
N ASP A 590 -1.86 15.07 18.53
CA ASP A 590 -1.22 13.76 18.72
C ASP A 590 -1.98 12.60 18.05
N PHE A 591 -3.31 12.73 17.91
CA PHE A 591 -4.18 11.70 17.32
C PHE A 591 -4.76 12.08 15.94
N ASP A 592 -4.44 13.25 15.38
CA ASP A 592 -5.05 13.81 14.16
C ASP A 592 -6.59 14.04 14.26
N ASP A 593 -7.10 14.34 15.45
CA ASP A 593 -8.51 14.72 15.66
C ASP A 593 -8.77 16.15 15.17
N THR A 594 -8.96 16.29 13.86
CA THR A 594 -9.21 17.59 13.20
C THR A 594 -10.46 18.30 13.72
N GLN A 595 -11.44 17.58 14.27
CA GLN A 595 -12.65 18.18 14.80
C GLN A 595 -12.36 18.94 16.10
N ILE A 596 -11.65 18.30 17.03
CA ILE A 596 -11.27 18.94 18.30
C ILE A 596 -10.21 20.02 18.08
N GLN A 597 -9.28 19.85 17.13
CA GLN A 597 -8.32 20.90 16.77
C GLN A 597 -9.04 22.19 16.37
N ARG A 598 -9.96 22.14 15.40
CA ARG A 598 -10.71 23.33 14.95
C ARG A 598 -11.54 23.96 16.07
N LEU A 599 -12.17 23.12 16.92
CA LEU A 599 -12.93 23.58 18.07
C LEU A 599 -12.02 24.37 19.03
N ALA A 600 -10.90 23.77 19.43
CA ALA A 600 -9.97 24.37 20.39
C ALA A 600 -9.32 25.65 19.84
N GLU A 601 -8.93 25.67 18.55
CA GLU A 601 -8.40 26.86 17.89
C GLU A 601 -9.41 28.02 17.87
N SER A 602 -10.66 27.73 17.50
CA SER A 602 -11.74 28.71 17.49
C SER A 602 -11.98 29.28 18.90
N GLU A 603 -12.05 28.43 19.91
CA GLU A 603 -12.28 28.83 21.29
C GLU A 603 -11.12 29.64 21.87
N LEU A 604 -9.87 29.26 21.55
CA LEU A 604 -8.68 30.03 21.94
C LEU A 604 -8.64 31.41 21.29
N SER A 605 -9.09 31.53 20.03
CA SER A 605 -9.20 32.82 19.35
C SER A 605 -10.22 33.75 20.03
N ILE A 606 -11.38 33.20 20.40
CA ILE A 606 -12.42 33.94 21.13
C ILE A 606 -11.90 34.42 22.50
N LEU A 607 -11.20 33.56 23.24
CA LEU A 607 -10.67 33.89 24.56
C LEU A 607 -9.59 34.99 24.50
N LYS A 608 -8.74 34.98 23.45
CA LYS A 608 -7.73 36.02 23.21
C LYS A 608 -8.36 37.38 22.91
N GLY A 609 -9.32 37.43 21.98
CA GLY A 609 -9.99 38.69 21.64
C GLY A 609 -10.65 39.35 22.86
N ARG A 610 -11.15 38.55 23.81
CA ARG A 610 -11.72 39.06 25.07
C ARG A 610 -10.69 39.55 26.08
N GLN A 611 -9.46 39.02 26.04
CA GLN A 611 -8.35 39.54 26.86
C GLN A 611 -7.84 40.87 26.29
N ASP A 612 -7.85 41.03 24.97
CA ASP A 612 -7.43 42.26 24.28
C ASP A 612 -8.46 43.40 24.40
N GLU A 613 -9.72 43.09 24.72
CA GLU A 613 -10.82 44.05 24.97
C GLU A 613 -10.90 44.56 26.43
N LYS A 614 -10.14 43.98 27.36
CA LYS A 614 -10.08 44.37 28.78
C LYS A 614 -8.85 45.22 29.06
#